data_AF-A0A9D3V370-F1
#
_entry.id   AF-A0A9D3V370-F1
#
_cell.length_a   1.000
_cell.length_b   1.000
_cell.length_c   1.000
_cell.angle_alpha   90.00
_cell.angle_beta   90.00
_cell.angle_gamma   90.00
#
_symmetry.space_group_name_H-M   'P 1'
#
loop_
_entity.id
_entity.type
_entity.pdbx_description
1 polymer ?
#
loop_
_entity_poly.entity_id
_entity_poly.type
_entity_poly.pdbx_seq_one_letter_code
_entity_poly.pdbx_strand_id
1 'polypeptide(L)'
;MRPEDRVAIHEAMEQQTISIAKARITTVLNSRTSGLAAANPPSGRYDDLKTAQDNFDLQTTILSRFDLIFIVKDVRMYDQDKIIASHIIKVHSSAQAASSDIRASREENWLKRYIQYCRSECHPRLSEAARAKLQSDYVDIRRLFL
;
A
#
# COMPACT_ATOMS: atom_id res chain seq x y z
N MET A 1 9.83 -10.94 10.85
CA MET A 1 9.09 -10.07 11.80
C MET A 1 8.88 -10.82 13.09
N ARG A 2 9.15 -10.22 14.26
CA ARG A 2 9.06 -10.94 15.53
C ARG A 2 7.60 -11.15 15.94
N PRO A 3 7.28 -12.19 16.73
CA PRO A 3 5.91 -12.45 17.16
C PRO A 3 5.28 -11.30 17.93
N GLU A 4 6.04 -10.61 18.79
CA GLU A 4 5.53 -9.46 19.55
C GLU A 4 5.08 -8.29 18.66
N ASP A 5 5.79 -8.06 17.55
CA ASP A 5 5.44 -7.00 16.61
C ASP A 5 4.13 -7.32 15.89
N ARG A 6 3.77 -8.61 15.75
CA ARG A 6 2.55 -9.04 15.04
C ARG A 6 1.31 -8.68 15.84
N VAL A 7 1.34 -8.90 17.15
CA VAL A 7 0.22 -8.58 18.05
C VAL A 7 -0.07 -7.08 18.04
N ALA A 8 0.98 -6.25 18.11
CA ALA A 8 0.83 -4.80 18.07
C ALA A 8 0.26 -4.30 16.73
N ILE A 9 0.68 -4.88 15.60
CA ILE A 9 0.13 -4.53 14.28
C ILE A 9 -1.35 -4.95 14.17
N HIS A 10 -1.73 -6.11 14.69
CA HIS A 10 -3.12 -6.55 14.69
C HIS A 10 -4.03 -5.56 15.42
N GLU A 11 -3.62 -5.12 16.61
CA GLU A 11 -4.37 -4.13 17.39
C GLU A 11 -4.46 -2.80 16.63
N ALA A 12 -3.33 -2.30 16.13
CA ALA A 12 -3.27 -1.03 15.42
C ALA A 12 -4.09 -1.02 14.13
N MET A 13 -4.16 -2.14 13.39
CA MET A 13 -4.93 -2.23 12.14
C MET A 13 -6.42 -2.49 12.35
N GLU A 14 -6.81 -3.27 13.37
CA GLU A 14 -8.22 -3.54 13.67
C GLU A 14 -8.88 -2.37 14.40
N GLN A 15 -8.29 -1.97 15.53
CA GLN A 15 -8.92 -1.05 16.48
C GLN A 15 -8.50 0.40 16.23
N GLN A 16 -7.46 0.62 15.42
CA GLN A 16 -6.84 1.93 15.23
C GLN A 16 -6.35 2.55 16.56
N THR A 17 -5.98 1.69 17.51
CA THR A 17 -5.42 2.05 18.81
C THR A 17 -4.26 1.13 19.19
N ILE A 18 -3.39 1.59 20.08
CA ILE A 18 -2.33 0.80 20.70
C ILE A 18 -2.43 0.93 22.22
N SER A 19 -2.61 -0.20 22.89
CA SER A 19 -2.60 -0.30 24.34
C SER A 19 -1.17 -0.51 24.85
N ILE A 20 -0.77 0.30 25.83
CA ILE A 20 0.55 0.23 26.45
C ILE A 20 0.35 0.06 27.95
N ALA A 21 0.85 -1.06 28.47
CA ALA A 21 0.92 -1.33 29.91
C ALA A 21 2.39 -1.54 30.31
N LYS A 22 3.06 -0.47 30.77
CA LYS A 22 4.47 -0.53 31.18
C LYS A 22 4.75 0.44 32.32
N ALA A 23 5.59 0.03 33.28
CA ALA A 23 6.05 0.87 34.40
C ALA A 23 4.91 1.58 35.16
N ARG A 24 3.82 0.86 35.47
CA ARG A 24 2.58 1.36 36.11
C ARG A 24 1.77 2.36 35.27
N ILE A 25 2.15 2.64 34.04
CA ILE A 25 1.34 3.44 33.11
C ILE A 25 0.55 2.45 32.23
N THR A 26 -0.77 2.53 32.33
CA THR A 26 -1.70 1.82 31.45
C THR A 26 -2.48 2.88 30.68
N THR A 27 -2.22 3.00 29.38
CA THR A 27 -2.88 3.98 28.53
C THR A 27 -3.16 3.39 27.15
N VAL A 28 -4.16 3.94 26.47
CA VAL A 28 -4.52 3.59 25.10
C VAL A 28 -4.26 4.81 24.23
N LEU A 29 -3.44 4.64 23.20
CA LEU A 29 -3.09 5.70 22.27
C LEU A 29 -3.79 5.48 20.93
N ASN A 30 -4.19 6.57 20.29
CA ASN A 30 -4.75 6.54 18.95
C ASN A 30 -3.64 6.21 17.93
N SER A 31 -3.89 5.26 17.04
CA SER A 31 -2.97 4.84 15.96
C SER A 31 -3.59 4.97 14.57
N ARG A 32 -4.50 5.94 14.37
CA ARG A 32 -5.08 6.28 13.06
C ARG A 32 -4.02 6.75 12.07
N THR A 33 -3.46 5.79 11.33
CA THR A 33 -2.47 6.00 10.28
C THR A 33 -2.75 5.05 9.11
N SER A 34 -2.24 5.40 7.93
CA SER A 34 -2.24 4.48 6.78
C SER A 34 -1.03 3.57 6.86
N GLY A 35 -1.24 2.26 6.76
CA GLY A 35 -0.17 1.28 6.70
C GLY A 35 0.32 1.08 5.26
N LEU A 36 1.62 1.18 5.04
CA LEU A 36 2.28 0.76 3.79
C LEU A 36 3.31 -0.30 4.14
N ALA A 37 3.20 -1.46 3.50
CA ALA A 37 4.11 -2.58 3.69
C ALA A 37 4.70 -3.02 2.36
N ALA A 38 5.99 -3.31 2.36
CA ALA A 38 6.69 -3.98 1.28
C ALA A 38 7.29 -5.27 1.85
N ALA A 39 7.01 -6.40 1.19
CA ALA A 39 7.51 -7.70 1.60
C ALA A 39 8.00 -8.46 0.37
N ASN A 40 9.11 -9.17 0.53
CA ASN A 40 9.63 -10.06 -0.49
C ASN A 40 9.14 -11.49 -0.22
N PRO A 41 8.90 -12.30 -1.26
CA PRO A 41 8.61 -13.72 -1.09
C PRO A 41 9.74 -14.46 -0.35
N PRO A 42 9.46 -15.51 0.43
CA PRO A 42 10.48 -16.26 1.18
C PRO A 42 11.59 -16.84 0.28
N SER A 43 11.23 -17.25 -0.93
CA SER A 43 12.13 -17.75 -1.97
C SER A 43 12.87 -16.65 -2.74
N GLY A 44 12.64 -15.37 -2.42
CA GLY A 44 13.18 -14.21 -3.14
C GLY A 44 12.55 -13.96 -4.51
N ARG A 45 11.74 -14.88 -5.02
CA ARG A 45 10.94 -14.75 -6.26
C ARG A 45 9.54 -15.26 -6.03
N TYR A 46 8.59 -14.62 -6.70
CA TYR A 46 7.19 -15.04 -6.70
C TYR A 46 7.06 -16.34 -7.50
N ASP A 47 6.45 -17.35 -6.91
CA ASP A 47 6.19 -18.66 -7.50
C ASP A 47 4.73 -18.74 -7.95
N ASP A 48 4.50 -18.80 -9.26
CA ASP A 48 3.17 -18.84 -9.86
C ASP A 48 2.43 -20.16 -9.59
N LEU A 49 3.15 -21.21 -9.20
CA LEU A 49 2.56 -22.52 -8.88
C LEU A 49 2.00 -22.57 -7.45
N LYS A 50 2.38 -21.61 -6.60
CA LYS A 50 1.95 -21.51 -5.21
C LYS A 50 0.81 -20.52 -5.07
N THR A 51 -0.02 -20.71 -4.04
CA THR A 51 -1.05 -19.72 -3.73
C THR A 51 -0.39 -18.40 -3.32
N ALA A 52 -1.13 -17.28 -3.43
CA ALA A 52 -0.63 -15.99 -2.96
C ALA A 52 -0.26 -16.06 -1.46
N GLN A 53 -1.02 -16.81 -0.64
CA GLN A 53 -0.73 -16.97 0.78
C GLN A 53 0.61 -17.69 1.01
N ASP A 54 0.90 -18.75 0.26
CA ASP A 54 2.17 -19.48 0.38
C ASP A 54 3.38 -18.68 -0.12
N ASN A 55 3.14 -17.68 -0.98
CA ASN A 55 4.16 -16.76 -1.46
C ASN A 55 4.51 -15.64 -0.47
N PHE A 56 3.73 -15.43 0.59
CA PHE A 56 3.97 -14.40 1.60
C PHE A 56 4.14 -15.00 3.00
N ASP A 57 5.24 -14.69 3.70
CA ASP A 57 5.43 -15.05 5.12
C ASP A 57 4.64 -14.12 6.06
N LEU A 58 3.35 -13.92 5.76
CA LEU A 58 2.41 -13.14 6.56
C LEU A 58 1.18 -13.98 6.86
N GLN A 59 0.68 -13.85 8.09
CA GLN A 59 -0.56 -14.52 8.46
C GLN A 59 -1.73 -13.98 7.64
N THR A 60 -2.65 -14.85 7.26
CA THR A 60 -3.88 -14.52 6.52
C THR A 60 -4.74 -13.49 7.26
N THR A 61 -4.65 -13.46 8.60
CA THR A 61 -5.29 -12.47 9.47
C THR A 61 -4.74 -11.05 9.33
N ILE A 62 -3.49 -10.87 8.86
CA ILE A 62 -2.92 -9.56 8.53
C ILE A 62 -3.25 -9.22 7.07
N LEU A 63 -3.07 -10.17 6.15
CA LEU A 63 -3.31 -9.97 4.72
C LEU A 63 -4.75 -9.52 4.42
N SER A 64 -5.73 -10.12 5.10
CA SER A 64 -7.15 -9.74 4.98
C SER A 64 -7.48 -8.32 5.44
N ARG A 65 -6.56 -7.64 6.14
CA ARG A 65 -6.73 -6.27 6.64
C ARG A 65 -6.14 -5.21 5.71
N PHE A 66 -5.39 -5.63 4.69
CA PHE A 66 -4.93 -4.73 3.66
C PHE A 66 -6.03 -4.56 2.62
N ASP A 67 -6.45 -3.31 2.40
CA ASP A 67 -7.44 -2.99 1.36
C ASP A 67 -6.90 -3.26 -0.05
N LEU A 68 -5.59 -3.09 -0.24
CA LEU A 68 -4.91 -3.21 -1.52
C LEU A 68 -3.64 -4.06 -1.38
N ILE A 69 -3.50 -5.05 -2.26
CA ILE A 69 -2.33 -5.91 -2.35
C ILE A 69 -1.79 -5.82 -3.78
N PHE A 70 -0.59 -5.29 -3.93
CA PHE A 70 0.08 -5.18 -5.23
C PHE A 70 1.18 -6.23 -5.34
N ILE A 71 1.01 -7.18 -6.27
CA ILE A 71 2.02 -8.19 -6.58
C ILE A 71 2.87 -7.67 -7.74
N VAL A 72 4.12 -7.30 -7.46
CA VAL A 72 5.08 -6.89 -8.49
C VAL A 72 5.92 -8.11 -8.86
N LYS A 73 5.75 -8.59 -10.10
CA LYS A 73 6.50 -9.72 -10.63
C LYS A 73 7.58 -9.21 -11.59
N ASP A 74 8.78 -9.76 -11.46
CA ASP A 74 9.88 -9.52 -12.40
C ASP A 74 9.76 -10.49 -13.59
N VAL A 75 9.11 -10.04 -14.66
CA VAL A 75 8.94 -10.80 -15.91
C VAL A 75 9.98 -10.33 -16.90
N ARG A 76 10.81 -11.26 -17.40
CA ARG A 76 11.89 -10.94 -18.35
C ARG A 76 11.32 -10.74 -19.74
N MET A 77 11.19 -9.48 -20.16
CA MET A 77 10.77 -9.10 -21.50
C MET A 77 11.81 -8.16 -22.10
N TYR A 78 12.44 -8.59 -23.21
CA TYR A 78 13.53 -7.84 -23.85
C TYR A 78 13.16 -6.38 -24.15
N ASP A 79 11.97 -6.15 -24.70
CA ASP A 79 11.54 -4.79 -25.08
C ASP A 79 11.31 -3.89 -23.85
N GLN A 80 10.75 -4.44 -22.76
CA GLN A 80 10.55 -3.68 -21.52
C GLN A 80 11.89 -3.41 -20.82
N ASP A 81 12.76 -4.41 -20.74
CA ASP A 81 14.09 -4.29 -20.14
C ASP A 81 14.93 -3.23 -20.88
N LYS A 82 14.81 -3.16 -22.21
CA LYS A 82 15.50 -2.14 -23.02
C LYS A 82 15.00 -0.73 -22.70
N ILE A 83 13.69 -0.54 -22.54
CA ILE A 83 13.10 0.76 -22.16
C ILE A 83 13.57 1.17 -20.76
N ILE A 84 13.52 0.25 -19.80
CA ILE A 84 13.94 0.49 -18.42
C ILE A 84 15.43 0.84 -18.37
N ALA A 85 16.28 0.06 -19.05
CA ALA A 85 17.71 0.32 -19.11
C ALA A 85 18.02 1.69 -19.75
N SER A 86 17.34 2.03 -20.85
CA SER A 86 17.49 3.35 -21.49
C SER A 86 17.09 4.49 -20.54
N HIS A 87 16.01 4.33 -19.78
CA HIS A 87 15.59 5.31 -18.79
C HIS A 87 16.60 5.46 -17.65
N ILE A 88 17.10 4.35 -17.09
CA ILE A 88 18.11 4.34 -16.03
C ILE A 88 19.39 5.06 -16.50
N ILE A 89 19.88 4.74 -17.70
CA ILE A 89 21.06 5.40 -18.29
C ILE A 89 20.82 6.90 -18.44
N LYS A 90 19.64 7.30 -18.93
CA LYS A 90 19.27 8.72 -19.07
C LYS A 90 19.25 9.44 -17.73
N VAL A 91 18.69 8.83 -16.69
CA VAL A 91 18.64 9.43 -15.35
C VAL A 91 20.05 9.60 -14.78
N HIS A 92 20.90 8.57 -14.89
CA HIS A 92 22.28 8.62 -14.38
C HIS A 92 23.18 9.56 -15.19
N SER A 93 23.01 9.66 -16.51
CA SER A 93 23.74 10.63 -17.34
C SER A 93 23.29 12.07 -17.11
N SER A 94 22.02 12.28 -16.74
CA SER A 94 21.46 13.60 -16.44
C SER A 94 21.59 13.99 -14.96
N ALA A 95 22.08 13.11 -14.09
CA ALA A 95 22.20 13.38 -12.64
C ALA A 95 23.13 14.55 -12.31
N GLN A 96 24.07 14.90 -13.21
CA GLN A 96 24.87 16.13 -13.09
C GLN A 96 24.13 17.42 -13.54
N ALA A 97 23.03 17.31 -14.29
CA ALA A 97 22.21 18.44 -14.74
C ALA A 97 20.92 18.64 -13.90
N ALA A 98 20.46 17.61 -13.18
CA ALA A 98 19.19 17.58 -12.47
C ALA A 98 19.16 18.30 -11.11
N SER A 99 20.25 18.92 -10.66
CA SER A 99 20.28 19.72 -9.42
C SER A 99 19.44 21.02 -9.49
N SER A 100 18.78 21.29 -10.62
CA SER A 100 18.04 22.55 -10.86
C SER A 100 16.71 22.39 -11.60
N ASP A 101 16.02 21.25 -11.49
CA ASP A 101 14.66 21.12 -12.05
C ASP A 101 13.60 21.81 -11.15
N ILE A 102 13.60 23.15 -11.18
CA ILE A 102 12.64 24.04 -10.51
C ILE A 102 11.18 23.69 -10.88
N ARG A 103 10.95 23.10 -12.07
CA ARG A 103 9.63 22.65 -12.53
C ARG A 103 9.08 21.47 -11.72
N ALA A 104 9.90 20.44 -11.49
CA ALA A 104 9.51 19.28 -10.69
C ALA A 104 9.16 19.69 -9.25
N SER A 105 9.94 20.60 -8.66
CA SER A 105 9.67 21.13 -7.31
C SER A 105 8.39 21.97 -7.24
N ARG A 106 8.07 22.77 -8.28
CA ARG A 106 6.80 23.54 -8.33
C ARG A 106 5.58 22.64 -8.45
N GLU A 107 5.63 21.63 -9.33
CA GLU A 107 4.53 20.68 -9.52
C GLU A 107 4.30 19.83 -8.27
N GLU A 108 5.37 19.38 -7.60
CA GLU A 108 5.28 18.65 -6.35
C GLU A 108 4.62 19.48 -5.24
N ASN A 109 4.96 20.76 -5.14
CA ASN A 109 4.37 21.68 -4.18
C ASN A 109 2.89 21.97 -4.45
N TRP A 110 2.48 22.06 -5.72
CA TRP A 110 1.07 22.21 -6.08
C TRP A 110 0.26 20.96 -5.71
N LEU A 111 0.76 19.75 -6.05
CA LEU A 111 0.04 18.51 -5.78
C LEU A 111 -0.17 18.29 -4.27
N LYS A 112 0.83 18.58 -3.45
CA LYS A 112 0.71 18.52 -1.98
C LYS A 112 -0.41 19.45 -1.47
N ARG A 113 -0.43 20.69 -1.96
CA ARG A 113 -1.48 21.67 -1.59
C ARG A 113 -2.86 21.23 -2.07
N TYR A 114 -2.95 20.67 -3.27
CA TYR A 114 -4.19 20.14 -3.81
C TYR A 114 -4.74 18.98 -2.98
N ILE A 115 -3.90 18.01 -2.62
CA ILE A 115 -4.29 16.89 -1.75
C ILE A 115 -4.75 17.40 -0.38
N GLN A 116 -4.07 18.39 0.19
CA GLN A 116 -4.46 19.00 1.45
C GLN A 116 -5.85 19.64 1.36
N TYR A 117 -6.13 20.39 0.29
CA TYR A 117 -7.45 20.98 0.04
C TYR A 117 -8.54 19.90 -0.07
N CYS A 118 -8.30 18.83 -0.83
CA CYS A 118 -9.24 17.73 -0.94
C CYS A 118 -9.52 17.06 0.41
N ARG A 119 -8.52 16.98 1.30
CA ARG A 119 -8.69 16.40 2.65
C ARG A 119 -9.45 17.31 3.62
N SER A 120 -9.42 18.63 3.45
CA SER A 120 -10.10 19.58 4.35
C SER A 120 -11.50 19.94 3.89
N GLU A 121 -11.71 20.13 2.59
CA GLU A 121 -12.97 20.66 2.05
C GLU A 121 -13.89 19.57 1.50
N CYS A 122 -13.32 18.53 0.87
CA CYS A 122 -14.13 17.53 0.17
C CYS A 122 -14.59 16.39 1.11
N HIS A 123 -15.90 16.32 1.33
CA HIS A 123 -16.55 15.27 2.13
C HIS A 123 -17.56 14.49 1.28
N PRO A 124 -17.10 13.62 0.36
CA PRO A 124 -17.99 12.91 -0.56
C PRO A 124 -18.98 12.02 0.20
N ARG A 125 -20.23 11.97 -0.28
CA ARG A 125 -21.30 11.12 0.23
C ARG A 125 -21.78 10.18 -0.88
N LEU A 126 -22.08 8.94 -0.49
CA LEU A 126 -22.59 7.93 -1.40
C LEU A 126 -24.01 8.29 -1.86
N SER A 127 -24.18 8.40 -3.19
CA SER A 127 -25.51 8.53 -3.80
C SER A 127 -26.24 7.18 -3.81
N GLU A 128 -27.56 7.21 -3.91
CA GLU A 128 -28.37 5.97 -3.87
C GLU A 128 -28.00 5.01 -5.01
N ALA A 129 -27.78 5.53 -6.21
CA ALA A 129 -27.33 4.74 -7.35
C ALA A 129 -25.96 4.09 -7.10
N ALA A 130 -25.02 4.78 -6.43
CA ALA A 130 -23.72 4.22 -6.08
C ALA A 130 -23.85 3.11 -5.02
N ARG A 131 -24.75 3.26 -4.04
CA ARG A 131 -25.00 2.23 -3.02
C ARG A 131 -25.55 0.95 -3.63
N ALA A 132 -26.56 1.06 -4.49
CA ALA A 132 -27.13 -0.09 -5.20
C ALA A 132 -26.08 -0.82 -6.05
N LYS A 133 -25.23 -0.05 -6.74
CA LYS A 133 -24.14 -0.63 -7.54
C LYS A 133 -23.11 -1.36 -6.67
N LEU A 134 -22.63 -0.74 -5.59
CA LEU A 134 -21.68 -1.39 -4.67
C LEU A 134 -22.23 -2.66 -4.04
N GLN A 135 -23.54 -2.70 -3.74
CA GLN A 135 -24.19 -3.89 -3.23
C GLN A 135 -24.18 -5.04 -4.26
N SER A 136 -24.52 -4.73 -5.52
CA SER A 136 -24.48 -5.71 -6.61
C SER A 136 -23.06 -6.23 -6.82
N ASP A 137 -22.10 -5.32 -6.96
CA ASP A 137 -20.70 -5.65 -7.22
C ASP A 137 -20.12 -6.53 -6.09
N TYR A 138 -20.46 -6.26 -4.84
CA TYR A 138 -20.04 -7.09 -3.70
C TYR A 138 -20.58 -8.52 -3.77
N VAL A 139 -21.86 -8.69 -4.14
CA VAL A 139 -22.47 -10.01 -4.29
C VAL A 139 -21.82 -10.78 -5.44
N ASP A 140 -21.55 -10.10 -6.55
CA ASP A 140 -20.91 -10.71 -7.72
C ASP A 140 -19.47 -11.15 -7.42
N ILE A 141 -18.69 -10.33 -6.72
CA ILE A 141 -17.37 -10.70 -6.23
C ILE A 141 -17.46 -11.96 -5.36
N ARG A 142 -18.41 -12.00 -4.42
CA ARG A 142 -18.57 -13.14 -3.51
C ARG A 142 -19.00 -14.44 -4.21
N ARG A 143 -19.76 -14.35 -5.29
CA ARG A 143 -20.10 -15.50 -6.13
C ARG A 143 -18.90 -16.06 -6.89
N LEU A 144 -17.96 -15.19 -7.28
CA LEU A 144 -16.79 -15.58 -8.07
C LEU A 144 -15.76 -16.35 -7.23
N PHE A 145 -15.76 -16.14 -5.91
CA PHE A 145 -14.87 -16.80 -4.94
C PHE A 145 -15.50 -18.02 -4.24
N LEU A 146 -16.73 -18.41 -4.58
CA LEU A 146 -17.39 -19.67 -4.16
C LEU A 146 -17.43 -20.66 -5.33
#